data_AF-A0A935PPH2-F1
#
_entry.id   AF-A0A935PPH2-F1
#
_cell.length_a   1.000
_cell.length_b   1.000
_cell.length_c   1.000
_cell.angle_alpha   90.00
_cell.angle_beta   90.00
_cell.angle_gamma   90.00
#
_symmetry.space_group_name_H-M   'P 1'
#
loop_
_entity.id
_entity.type
_entity.pdbx_description
1 polymer ?
#
loop_
_entity_poly.entity_id
_entity_poly.type
_entity_poly.pdbx_seq_one_letter_code
_entity_poly.pdbx_strand_id
1 'polypeptide(L)'
;MKPIRILTALTLLLASTGALADWAVCAQEGGVCKFNGRHEVSFGAGKAWNTRVYENGVACTAERFGDPAPGVKKSCQIRVSGGAQAAATQWTPCAREDGFCAFDGRREVAYGVEGKWVTKVFVNGVKCSNAAFGDPAPGKQKGCRVKVAQGQAPVSRLDGTWAPCAREGQFCKFSGTRKVSYGASGKVFYRTARDGIACTTEKFGGDPVPGVQKSCHYDPK
;
A
#
# COMPACT_ATOMS: atom_id res chain seq x y z
N MET A 1 -7.64 64.81 28.63
CA MET A 1 -8.30 63.61 28.08
C MET A 1 -7.47 63.09 26.90
N LYS A 2 -6.87 61.90 27.03
CA LYS A 2 -6.11 61.19 25.98
C LYS A 2 -6.57 59.74 26.01
N PRO A 3 -6.97 59.10 24.89
CA PRO A 3 -7.49 57.75 24.92
C PRO A 3 -6.36 56.72 25.03
N ILE A 4 -6.51 55.79 25.97
CA ILE A 4 -5.66 54.62 26.17
C ILE A 4 -6.01 53.62 25.05
N ARG A 5 -5.04 53.30 24.18
CA ARG A 5 -5.17 52.20 23.21
C ARG A 5 -4.79 50.90 23.89
N ILE A 6 -5.79 50.07 24.18
CA ILE A 6 -5.59 48.68 24.62
C ILE A 6 -5.18 47.88 23.38
N LEU A 7 -3.90 47.53 23.25
CA LEU A 7 -3.46 46.49 22.32
C LEU A 7 -3.83 45.13 22.93
N THR A 8 -4.90 44.51 22.44
CA THR A 8 -5.20 43.12 22.73
C THR A 8 -4.23 42.25 21.92
N ALA A 9 -3.23 41.66 22.58
CA ALA A 9 -2.39 40.65 21.98
C ALA A 9 -3.25 39.41 21.69
N LEU A 10 -3.59 39.20 20.41
CA LEU A 10 -4.27 37.99 19.95
C LEU A 10 -3.23 36.86 19.93
N THR A 11 -3.15 36.11 21.03
CA THR A 11 -2.31 34.91 21.12
C THR A 11 -2.87 33.86 20.18
N LEU A 12 -2.23 33.70 19.02
CA LEU A 12 -2.56 32.66 18.05
C LEU A 12 -2.17 31.30 18.65
N LEU A 13 -3.13 30.58 19.22
CA LEU A 13 -2.97 29.17 19.59
C LEU A 13 -2.80 28.36 18.31
N LEU A 14 -1.55 28.10 17.94
CA LEU A 14 -1.19 27.08 16.95
C LEU A 14 -1.57 25.72 17.53
N ALA A 15 -2.79 25.27 17.23
CA ALA A 15 -3.17 23.88 17.40
C ALA A 15 -2.20 23.02 16.58
N SER A 16 -1.27 22.39 17.28
CA SER A 16 -0.34 21.44 16.70
C SER A 16 -1.15 20.21 16.33
N THR A 17 -1.57 20.08 15.07
CA THR A 17 -2.11 18.80 14.57
C THR A 17 -0.93 17.85 14.35
N GLY A 18 -0.30 17.45 15.45
CA GLY A 18 0.50 16.23 15.46
C GLY A 18 -0.47 15.09 15.23
N ALA A 19 -0.43 14.47 14.06
CA ALA A 19 -1.05 13.17 13.87
C ALA A 19 -0.37 12.21 14.85
N LEU A 20 -0.99 12.00 16.01
CA LEU A 20 -0.57 10.97 16.94
C LEU A 20 -0.78 9.64 16.22
N ALA A 21 0.32 9.01 15.84
CA ALA A 21 0.28 7.63 15.37
C ALA A 21 -0.11 6.78 16.58
N ASP A 22 -1.41 6.48 16.71
CA ASP A 22 -1.92 5.73 17.84
C ASP A 22 -1.53 4.25 17.74
N TRP A 23 -1.33 3.63 18.90
CA TRP A 23 -1.09 2.21 19.01
C TRP A 23 -2.38 1.54 19.49
N ALA A 24 -2.87 0.54 18.74
CA ALA A 24 -4.07 -0.20 19.09
C ALA A 24 -3.70 -1.61 19.55
N VAL A 25 -4.09 -1.98 20.77
CA VAL A 25 -3.90 -3.34 21.30
C VAL A 25 -4.67 -4.34 20.44
N CYS A 26 -3.97 -5.35 19.92
CA CYS A 26 -4.53 -6.36 19.03
C CYS A 26 -4.55 -7.77 19.65
N ALA A 27 -3.73 -8.04 20.66
CA ALA A 27 -3.71 -9.30 21.38
C ALA A 27 -3.08 -9.16 22.76
N GLN A 28 -3.52 -9.97 23.72
CA GLN A 28 -2.77 -10.20 24.96
C GLN A 28 -1.63 -11.19 24.70
N GLU A 29 -0.62 -11.21 25.57
CA GLU A 29 0.47 -12.19 25.53
C GLU A 29 -0.05 -13.64 25.45
N GLY A 30 0.51 -14.43 24.54
CA GLY A 30 0.06 -15.77 24.19
C GLY A 30 -1.03 -15.82 23.10
N GLY A 31 -1.67 -14.68 22.80
CA GLY A 31 -2.66 -14.57 21.73
C GLY A 31 -2.06 -14.42 20.33
N VAL A 32 -2.92 -14.21 19.33
CA VAL A 32 -2.51 -13.90 17.95
C VAL A 32 -3.01 -12.53 17.57
N CYS A 33 -2.08 -11.62 17.25
CA CYS A 33 -2.39 -10.32 16.68
C CYS A 33 -2.74 -10.51 15.20
N LYS A 34 -4.03 -10.45 14.84
CA LYS A 34 -4.53 -10.68 13.47
C LYS A 34 -4.67 -9.35 12.72
N PHE A 35 -3.96 -9.22 11.61
CA PHE A 35 -4.08 -8.11 10.66
C PHE A 35 -3.75 -8.61 9.25
N ASN A 36 -4.07 -7.82 8.22
CA ASN A 36 -3.76 -8.13 6.82
C ASN A 36 -2.72 -7.15 6.28
N GLY A 37 -1.80 -7.62 5.45
CA GLY A 37 -0.72 -6.78 4.93
C GLY A 37 0.37 -6.49 5.96
N ARG A 38 1.22 -5.51 5.64
CA ARG A 38 2.44 -5.19 6.39
C ARG A 38 2.17 -4.15 7.47
N HIS A 39 2.40 -4.52 8.74
CA HIS A 39 2.20 -3.64 9.90
C HIS A 39 3.42 -3.62 10.81
N GLU A 40 3.66 -2.47 11.45
CA GLU A 40 4.48 -2.42 12.67
C GLU A 40 3.67 -2.96 13.85
N VAL A 41 4.21 -3.98 14.50
CA VAL A 41 3.64 -4.63 15.67
C VAL A 41 4.63 -4.46 16.82
N SER A 42 4.13 -4.07 17.99
CA SER A 42 4.91 -3.89 19.20
C SER A 42 4.42 -4.81 20.29
N PHE A 43 5.33 -5.51 20.95
CA PHE A 43 5.07 -6.38 22.09
C PHE A 43 5.72 -5.78 23.33
N GLY A 44 4.98 -5.62 24.43
CA GLY A 44 5.51 -4.97 25.62
C GLY A 44 4.47 -4.57 26.66
N ALA A 45 4.93 -3.80 27.66
CA ALA A 45 4.13 -3.27 28.74
C ALA A 45 4.73 -1.95 29.27
N GLY A 46 3.87 -1.02 29.70
CA GLY A 46 4.30 0.26 30.25
C GLY A 46 5.17 1.05 29.27
N LYS A 47 6.45 1.25 29.62
CA LYS A 47 7.43 1.98 28.79
C LYS A 47 8.38 1.07 28.01
N ALA A 48 8.29 -0.25 28.16
CA ALA A 48 9.23 -1.19 27.57
C ALA A 48 8.54 -2.03 26.47
N TRP A 49 9.01 -1.85 25.23
CA TRP A 49 8.38 -2.37 24.03
C TRP A 49 9.40 -2.80 22.98
N ASN A 50 9.21 -3.98 22.39
CA ASN A 50 9.95 -4.44 21.22
C ASN A 50 9.06 -4.35 19.98
N THR A 51 9.47 -3.54 18.99
CA THR A 51 8.70 -3.31 17.76
C THR A 51 9.35 -4.01 16.57
N ARG A 52 8.55 -4.70 15.78
CA ARG A 52 8.97 -5.37 14.54
C ARG A 52 7.89 -5.28 13.48
N VAL A 53 8.27 -5.47 12.23
CA VAL A 53 7.33 -5.48 11.11
C VAL A 53 6.95 -6.91 10.75
N TYR A 54 5.65 -7.15 10.58
CA TYR A 54 5.12 -8.45 10.20
C TYR A 54 4.09 -8.32 9.08
N GLU A 55 3.79 -9.43 8.43
CA GLU A 55 2.76 -9.54 7.40
C GLU A 55 1.72 -10.59 7.79
N ASN A 56 0.44 -10.25 7.63
CA ASN A 56 -0.68 -11.18 7.82
C ASN A 56 -0.81 -11.79 9.22
N GLY A 57 -0.45 -11.03 10.25
CA GLY A 57 -0.57 -11.41 11.65
C GLY A 57 0.73 -11.94 12.26
N VAL A 58 0.72 -12.08 13.59
CA VAL A 58 1.84 -12.61 14.36
C VAL A 58 1.39 -13.14 15.72
N ALA A 59 2.01 -14.24 16.18
CA ALA A 59 1.85 -14.71 17.55
C ALA A 59 2.42 -13.68 18.54
N CYS A 60 1.64 -13.31 19.54
CA CYS A 60 1.98 -12.29 20.52
C CYS A 60 2.81 -12.88 21.66
N THR A 61 4.07 -13.23 21.39
CA THR A 61 4.92 -13.97 22.34
C THR A 61 6.33 -13.39 22.41
N ALA A 62 6.97 -13.55 23.58
CA ALA A 62 8.38 -13.18 23.77
C ALA A 62 9.33 -13.94 22.83
N GLU A 63 8.96 -15.12 22.34
CA GLU A 63 9.74 -15.86 21.32
C GLU A 63 9.85 -15.06 20.00
N ARG A 64 8.76 -14.42 19.57
CA ARG A 64 8.73 -13.68 18.29
C ARG A 64 9.41 -12.32 18.39
N PHE A 65 9.34 -11.67 19.56
CA PHE A 65 9.74 -10.27 19.73
C PHE A 65 10.99 -10.07 20.61
N GLY A 66 11.30 -11.01 21.50
CA GLY A 66 12.10 -10.80 22.71
C GLY A 66 11.25 -10.25 23.85
N ASP A 67 11.61 -10.53 25.11
CA ASP A 67 10.90 -9.99 26.30
C ASP A 67 11.46 -8.62 26.71
N PRO A 68 10.74 -7.50 26.47
CA PRO A 68 11.20 -6.18 26.90
C PRO A 68 10.88 -5.88 28.37
N ALA A 69 9.98 -6.64 29.01
CA ALA A 69 9.50 -6.39 30.37
C ALA A 69 9.38 -7.71 31.15
N PRO A 70 10.51 -8.29 31.62
CA PRO A 70 10.52 -9.53 32.38
C PRO A 70 9.64 -9.45 33.63
N GLY A 71 8.89 -10.52 33.91
CA GLY A 71 8.00 -10.61 35.08
C GLY A 71 6.70 -9.80 34.98
N VAL A 72 6.49 -9.02 33.93
CA VAL A 72 5.26 -8.22 33.69
C VAL A 72 4.45 -8.84 32.56
N LYS A 73 3.11 -8.89 32.69
CA LYS A 73 2.23 -9.33 31.59
C LYS A 73 2.28 -8.34 30.44
N LYS A 74 2.49 -8.84 29.22
CA LYS A 74 2.63 -8.03 28.01
C LYS A 74 1.42 -8.11 27.10
N SER A 75 1.38 -7.22 26.13
CA SER A 75 0.38 -7.22 25.07
C SER A 75 1.03 -6.85 23.75
N CYS A 76 0.35 -7.17 22.66
CA CYS A 76 0.71 -6.69 21.33
C CYS A 76 -0.19 -5.55 20.92
N GLN A 77 0.41 -4.57 20.26
CA GLN A 77 -0.28 -3.44 19.65
C GLN A 77 0.24 -3.20 18.23
N ILE A 78 -0.61 -2.70 17.36
CA ILE A 78 -0.24 -2.28 16.00
C ILE A 78 -0.26 -0.77 15.88
N ARG A 79 0.67 -0.20 15.10
CA ARG A 79 0.56 1.21 14.68
C ARG A 79 -0.68 1.35 13.82
N VAL A 80 -1.64 2.14 14.30
CA VAL A 80 -2.76 2.61 13.49
C VAL A 80 -2.42 4.02 13.01
N SER A 81 -2.12 4.14 11.73
CA SER A 81 -2.05 5.45 11.07
C SER A 81 -3.49 5.97 10.94
N GLY A 82 -3.98 6.67 11.95
CA GLY A 82 -5.38 7.11 12.02
C GLY A 82 -6.33 5.97 12.41
N GLY A 83 -7.03 6.18 13.53
CA GLY A 83 -7.95 5.28 14.21
C GLY A 83 -8.58 4.14 13.40
N ALA A 84 -8.52 2.93 13.97
CA ALA A 84 -9.35 1.81 13.57
C ALA A 84 -10.85 2.09 13.87
N GLN A 85 -11.47 2.99 13.11
CA GLN A 85 -12.78 2.67 12.57
C GLN A 85 -12.52 1.64 11.47
N ALA A 86 -13.26 0.52 11.46
CA ALA A 86 -13.18 -0.46 10.38
C ALA A 86 -13.25 0.32 9.06
N ALA A 87 -12.12 0.43 8.35
CA ALA A 87 -12.04 1.21 7.13
C ALA A 87 -13.13 0.64 6.22
N ALA A 88 -14.21 1.39 6.04
CA ALA A 88 -15.33 0.93 5.26
C ALA A 88 -14.77 0.48 3.90
N THR A 89 -15.10 -0.73 3.46
CA THR A 89 -14.54 -1.26 2.21
C THR A 89 -15.52 -1.00 1.08
N GLN A 90 -14.99 -0.79 -0.12
CA GLN A 90 -15.77 -0.60 -1.33
C GLN A 90 -15.27 -1.50 -2.46
N TRP A 91 -16.21 -1.91 -3.31
CA TRP A 91 -15.91 -2.59 -4.56
C TRP A 91 -15.67 -1.55 -5.64
N THR A 92 -14.43 -1.44 -6.11
CA THR A 92 -14.09 -0.48 -7.16
C THR A 92 -13.75 -1.21 -8.46
N PRO A 93 -14.32 -0.79 -9.62
CA PRO A 93 -13.94 -1.34 -10.91
C PRO A 93 -12.42 -1.24 -11.14
N CYS A 94 -11.82 -2.30 -11.67
CA CYS A 94 -10.38 -2.35 -11.93
C CYS A 94 -10.02 -2.81 -13.34
N ALA A 95 -10.86 -3.62 -13.99
CA ALA A 95 -10.64 -4.07 -15.36
C ALA A 95 -11.95 -4.45 -16.05
N ARG A 96 -12.01 -4.28 -17.36
CA ARG A 96 -13.00 -4.97 -18.20
C ARG A 96 -12.57 -6.43 -18.39
N GLU A 97 -13.48 -7.25 -18.91
CA GLU A 97 -13.16 -8.61 -19.35
C GLU A 97 -11.89 -8.65 -20.22
N ASP A 98 -11.07 -9.67 -19.97
CA ASP A 98 -9.72 -9.90 -20.48
C ASP A 98 -8.63 -8.90 -20.09
N GLY A 99 -8.99 -7.78 -19.46
CA GLY A 99 -8.07 -6.84 -18.85
C GLY A 99 -7.34 -7.41 -17.63
N PHE A 100 -6.36 -6.67 -17.10
CA PHE A 100 -5.63 -7.05 -15.89
C PHE A 100 -6.02 -6.17 -14.71
N CYS A 101 -6.62 -6.76 -13.67
CA CYS A 101 -6.97 -6.09 -12.44
C CYS A 101 -5.76 -6.05 -11.52
N ALA A 102 -5.01 -4.94 -11.54
CA ALA A 102 -3.83 -4.77 -10.70
C ALA A 102 -4.16 -4.19 -9.33
N PHE A 103 -3.44 -4.66 -8.31
CA PHE A 103 -3.46 -4.15 -6.94
C PHE A 103 -2.23 -4.68 -6.21
N ASP A 104 -1.89 -4.11 -5.05
CA ASP A 104 -0.78 -4.60 -4.23
C ASP A 104 -1.26 -5.45 -3.06
N GLY A 105 -0.48 -6.48 -2.73
CA GLY A 105 -0.76 -7.39 -1.63
C GLY A 105 -1.99 -8.28 -1.90
N ARG A 106 -2.53 -8.84 -0.83
CA ARG A 106 -3.70 -9.74 -0.87
C ARG A 106 -4.99 -8.91 -0.95
N ARG A 107 -5.83 -9.14 -1.97
CA ARG A 107 -7.14 -8.48 -2.12
C ARG A 107 -8.20 -9.46 -2.61
N GLU A 108 -9.45 -9.21 -2.22
CA GLU A 108 -10.62 -9.84 -2.85
C GLU A 108 -10.91 -9.16 -4.19
N VAL A 109 -11.19 -9.95 -5.21
CA VAL A 109 -11.55 -9.52 -6.57
C VAL A 109 -12.82 -10.25 -6.98
N ALA A 110 -13.79 -9.51 -7.48
CA ALA A 110 -15.03 -10.01 -8.04
C ALA A 110 -15.00 -9.90 -9.56
N TYR A 111 -15.39 -10.95 -10.28
CA TYR A 111 -15.58 -10.96 -11.73
C TYR A 111 -17.04 -11.26 -12.05
N GLY A 112 -17.66 -10.49 -12.93
CA GLY A 112 -19.09 -10.63 -13.20
C GLY A 112 -19.77 -9.39 -13.77
N VAL A 113 -21.10 -9.43 -13.80
CA VAL A 113 -21.99 -8.36 -14.28
C VAL A 113 -23.42 -8.57 -13.76
N GLU A 114 -24.22 -7.49 -13.65
CA GLU A 114 -25.68 -7.56 -13.35
C GLU A 114 -26.05 -8.44 -12.14
N GLY A 115 -25.25 -8.39 -11.06
CA GLY A 115 -25.52 -9.16 -9.84
C GLY A 115 -25.01 -10.61 -9.86
N LYS A 116 -24.51 -11.10 -11.00
CA LYS A 116 -23.84 -12.41 -11.11
C LYS A 116 -22.33 -12.23 -10.98
N TRP A 117 -21.78 -12.50 -9.80
CA TRP A 117 -20.38 -12.30 -9.48
C TRP A 117 -19.73 -13.55 -8.87
N VAL A 118 -18.50 -13.84 -9.28
CA VAL A 118 -17.60 -14.77 -8.58
C VAL A 118 -16.50 -13.98 -7.90
N THR A 119 -16.33 -14.17 -6.59
CA THR A 119 -15.30 -13.51 -5.80
C THR A 119 -14.20 -14.49 -5.42
N LYS A 120 -12.95 -14.09 -5.63
CA LYS A 120 -11.76 -14.85 -5.22
C LYS A 120 -10.70 -13.90 -4.65
N VAL A 121 -9.71 -14.46 -3.97
CA VAL A 121 -8.59 -13.69 -3.40
C VAL A 121 -7.34 -13.93 -4.22
N PHE A 122 -6.69 -12.86 -4.66
CA PHE A 122 -5.38 -12.94 -5.34
C PHE A 122 -4.37 -12.03 -4.66
N VAL A 123 -3.12 -12.12 -5.15
CA VAL A 123 -1.99 -11.36 -4.66
C VAL A 123 -1.37 -10.64 -5.85
N ASN A 124 -1.17 -9.32 -5.73
CA ASN A 124 -0.49 -8.49 -6.73
C ASN A 124 -1.20 -8.38 -8.10
N GLY A 125 -2.49 -8.69 -8.16
CA GLY A 125 -3.32 -8.58 -9.36
C GLY A 125 -3.84 -9.91 -9.90
N VAL A 126 -4.66 -9.84 -10.94
CA VAL A 126 -5.25 -11.00 -11.64
C VAL A 126 -5.77 -10.63 -13.03
N LYS A 127 -5.68 -11.57 -13.99
CA LYS A 127 -6.37 -11.44 -15.28
C LYS A 127 -7.88 -11.58 -15.11
N CYS A 128 -8.63 -10.59 -15.58
CA CYS A 128 -10.07 -10.52 -15.48
C CYS A 128 -10.78 -11.43 -16.51
N SER A 129 -10.82 -12.74 -16.26
CA SER A 129 -11.22 -13.71 -17.29
C SER A 129 -11.91 -14.95 -16.73
N ASN A 130 -12.67 -15.63 -17.59
CA ASN A 130 -13.25 -16.94 -17.32
C ASN A 130 -12.22 -17.97 -16.85
N ALA A 131 -10.98 -17.91 -17.34
CA ALA A 131 -9.92 -18.84 -16.90
C ALA A 131 -9.56 -18.67 -15.41
N ALA A 132 -9.53 -17.44 -14.89
CA ALA A 132 -9.19 -17.17 -13.50
C ALA A 132 -10.37 -17.40 -12.54
N PHE A 133 -11.60 -17.15 -13.00
CA PHE A 133 -12.77 -17.09 -12.13
C PHE A 133 -13.84 -18.17 -12.42
N GLY A 134 -13.90 -18.74 -13.62
CA GLY A 134 -15.10 -19.35 -14.18
C GLY A 134 -15.99 -18.29 -14.85
N ASP A 135 -17.05 -18.72 -15.56
CA ASP A 135 -18.01 -17.80 -16.20
C ASP A 135 -19.30 -17.64 -15.37
N PRO A 136 -19.44 -16.55 -14.59
CA PRO A 136 -20.66 -16.30 -13.81
C PRO A 136 -21.86 -15.85 -14.65
N ALA A 137 -21.64 -15.37 -15.88
CA ALA A 137 -22.68 -14.81 -16.73
C ALA A 137 -22.39 -15.11 -18.21
N PRO A 138 -22.66 -16.34 -18.67
CA PRO A 138 -22.43 -16.74 -20.06
C PRO A 138 -23.14 -15.83 -21.06
N GLY A 139 -22.45 -15.49 -22.15
CA GLY A 139 -22.98 -14.62 -23.22
C GLY A 139 -23.08 -13.13 -22.85
N LYS A 140 -22.59 -12.71 -21.68
CA LYS A 140 -22.56 -11.31 -21.24
C LYS A 140 -21.13 -10.84 -21.03
N GLN A 141 -20.87 -9.57 -21.37
CA GLN A 141 -19.59 -8.92 -21.10
C GLN A 141 -19.45 -8.69 -19.60
N LYS A 142 -18.36 -9.18 -19.03
CA LYS A 142 -18.08 -9.09 -17.60
C LYS A 142 -17.03 -8.02 -17.30
N GLY A 143 -16.82 -7.75 -16.03
CA GLY A 143 -15.72 -6.91 -15.57
C GLY A 143 -15.25 -7.34 -14.20
N CYS A 144 -14.12 -6.80 -13.77
CA CYS A 144 -13.56 -7.03 -12.45
C CYS A 144 -13.70 -5.81 -11.56
N ARG A 145 -13.97 -6.09 -10.28
CA ARG A 145 -13.94 -5.13 -9.19
C ARG A 145 -13.02 -5.65 -8.10
N VAL A 146 -12.21 -4.79 -7.51
CA VAL A 146 -11.34 -5.13 -6.37
C VAL A 146 -11.89 -4.48 -5.11
N LYS A 147 -11.84 -5.21 -3.99
CA LYS A 147 -12.25 -4.70 -2.67
C LYS A 147 -11.10 -3.92 -2.05
N VAL A 148 -11.31 -2.63 -1.84
CA VAL A 148 -10.32 -1.69 -1.30
C VAL A 148 -10.94 -0.88 -0.14
N ALA A 149 -10.10 -0.22 0.65
CA ALA A 149 -10.60 0.73 1.65
C ALA A 149 -11.31 1.91 0.94
N GLN A 150 -12.36 2.44 1.55
CA GLN A 150 -13.03 3.65 1.09
C GLN A 150 -12.02 4.79 1.04
N GLY A 151 -12.00 5.51 -0.08
CA GLY A 151 -11.00 6.55 -0.36
C GLY A 151 -9.69 6.06 -1.00
N GLN A 152 -9.43 4.74 -1.05
CA GLN A 152 -8.38 4.21 -1.93
C GLN A 152 -8.95 4.03 -3.34
N ALA A 153 -8.46 4.83 -4.29
CA ALA A 153 -8.64 4.51 -5.69
C ALA A 153 -7.90 3.19 -5.98
N PRO A 154 -8.54 2.18 -6.62
CA PRO A 154 -7.77 1.12 -7.24
C PRO A 154 -6.83 1.79 -8.25
N VAL A 155 -5.66 1.22 -8.48
CA VAL A 155 -4.82 1.59 -9.60
C VAL A 155 -5.56 1.24 -10.90
N SER A 156 -6.49 2.10 -11.30
CA SER A 156 -7.27 2.01 -12.52
C SER A 156 -6.34 2.24 -13.70
N ARG A 157 -5.67 1.17 -14.14
CA ARG A 157 -4.82 1.17 -15.34
C ARG A 157 -5.63 0.59 -16.48
N LEU A 158 -6.47 1.44 -17.10
CA LEU A 158 -7.31 1.00 -18.21
C LEU A 158 -6.51 0.67 -19.48
N ASP A 159 -5.26 1.12 -19.67
CA ASP A 159 -4.67 1.12 -21.02
C ASP A 159 -3.20 0.63 -21.15
N GLY A 160 -2.66 -0.15 -20.20
CA GLY A 160 -1.28 -0.66 -20.35
C GLY A 160 -0.19 0.42 -20.23
N THR A 161 -0.52 1.55 -19.62
CA THR A 161 0.41 2.65 -19.34
C THR A 161 1.43 2.24 -18.27
N TRP A 162 2.71 2.45 -18.59
CA TRP A 162 3.84 2.27 -17.68
C TRP A 162 3.62 3.00 -16.34
N ALA A 163 3.76 2.29 -15.22
CA ALA A 163 3.48 2.84 -13.90
C ALA A 163 4.66 3.68 -13.39
N PRO A 164 4.50 4.99 -13.09
CA PRO A 164 5.57 5.81 -12.53
C PRO A 164 6.01 5.25 -11.18
N CYS A 165 7.32 5.24 -10.91
CA CYS A 165 7.85 4.68 -9.67
C CYS A 165 9.00 5.47 -9.02
N ALA A 166 9.80 6.22 -9.78
CA ALA A 166 10.92 6.96 -9.22
C ALA A 166 11.35 8.13 -10.12
N ARG A 167 11.86 9.22 -9.53
CA ARG A 167 12.68 10.19 -10.26
C ARG A 167 14.12 9.69 -10.36
N GLU A 168 14.88 10.26 -11.29
CA GLU A 168 16.32 9.99 -11.43
C GLU A 168 17.06 10.14 -10.08
N GLY A 169 17.88 9.15 -9.75
CA GLY A 169 18.61 9.06 -8.48
C GLY A 169 17.85 8.34 -7.35
N GLN A 170 16.55 8.06 -7.50
CA GLN A 170 15.75 7.37 -6.49
C GLN A 170 15.63 5.86 -6.76
N PHE A 171 15.09 5.12 -5.79
CA PHE A 171 14.83 3.69 -5.93
C PHE A 171 13.39 3.42 -6.43
N CYS A 172 13.26 2.77 -7.58
CA CYS A 172 11.98 2.32 -8.13
C CYS A 172 11.60 0.98 -7.46
N LYS A 173 10.72 1.02 -6.45
CA LYS A 173 10.25 -0.19 -5.76
C LYS A 173 9.06 -0.81 -6.49
N PHE A 174 9.15 -2.11 -6.76
CA PHE A 174 8.06 -2.96 -7.20
C PHE A 174 8.28 -4.38 -6.65
N SER A 175 7.37 -5.30 -6.92
CA SER A 175 7.50 -6.72 -6.56
C SER A 175 7.45 -7.61 -7.80
N GLY A 176 8.14 -8.74 -7.73
CA GLY A 176 8.27 -9.68 -8.84
C GLY A 176 9.24 -9.20 -9.91
N THR A 177 9.26 -9.89 -11.05
CA THR A 177 10.08 -9.53 -12.20
C THR A 177 9.31 -8.60 -13.12
N ARG A 178 9.80 -7.37 -13.30
CA ARG A 178 9.17 -6.35 -14.14
C ARG A 178 10.16 -5.82 -15.16
N LYS A 179 9.65 -5.38 -16.31
CA LYS A 179 10.39 -4.49 -17.22
C LYS A 179 10.29 -3.07 -16.65
N VAL A 180 11.35 -2.30 -16.71
CA VAL A 180 11.45 -0.94 -16.17
C VAL A 180 12.01 -0.05 -17.26
N SER A 181 11.43 1.12 -17.47
CA SER A 181 11.94 2.17 -18.35
C SER A 181 12.63 3.25 -17.52
N TYR A 182 13.73 3.81 -18.03
CA TYR A 182 14.40 5.01 -17.54
C TYR A 182 14.56 5.99 -18.70
N GLY A 183 14.04 7.20 -18.58
CA GLY A 183 14.19 8.22 -19.63
C GLY A 183 13.26 9.41 -19.49
N ALA A 184 13.17 10.20 -20.56
CA ALA A 184 12.35 11.41 -20.67
C ALA A 184 11.94 11.66 -22.14
N SER A 185 10.86 12.41 -22.35
CA SER A 185 10.43 12.88 -23.68
C SER A 185 10.36 11.78 -24.75
N GLY A 186 9.88 10.59 -24.37
CA GLY A 186 9.73 9.43 -25.27
C GLY A 186 11.02 8.66 -25.58
N LYS A 187 12.20 9.14 -25.13
CA LYS A 187 13.48 8.44 -25.27
C LYS A 187 13.82 7.73 -23.97
N VAL A 188 13.78 6.40 -23.99
CA VAL A 188 13.93 5.57 -22.79
C VAL A 188 14.84 4.38 -23.02
N PHE A 189 15.57 3.98 -21.98
CA PHE A 189 16.23 2.67 -21.88
C PHE A 189 15.40 1.72 -21.04
N TYR A 190 15.53 0.42 -21.29
CA TYR A 190 14.78 -0.62 -20.58
C TYR A 190 15.70 -1.58 -19.85
N ARG A 191 15.25 -2.03 -18.67
CA ARG A 191 15.85 -3.13 -17.91
C ARG A 191 14.79 -4.03 -17.33
N THR A 192 15.08 -5.31 -17.25
CA THR A 192 14.29 -6.23 -16.44
C THR A 192 14.94 -6.36 -15.09
N ALA A 193 14.17 -6.20 -14.02
CA ALA A 193 14.66 -6.32 -12.66
C ALA A 193 13.63 -7.01 -11.77
N ARG A 194 14.08 -7.46 -10.59
CA ARG A 194 13.27 -8.16 -9.61
C ARG A 194 13.23 -7.35 -8.32
N ASP A 195 12.02 -7.14 -7.80
CA ASP A 195 11.75 -6.47 -6.51
C ASP A 195 12.25 -5.02 -6.36
N GLY A 196 12.61 -4.40 -7.49
CA GLY A 196 13.00 -3.00 -7.61
C GLY A 196 14.28 -2.80 -8.43
N ILE A 197 14.58 -1.54 -8.74
CA ILE A 197 15.82 -1.12 -9.40
C ILE A 197 16.16 0.32 -9.04
N ALA A 198 17.44 0.67 -8.92
CA ALA A 198 17.85 2.06 -8.79
C ALA A 198 17.61 2.80 -10.12
N CYS A 199 16.99 3.98 -10.06
CA CYS A 199 16.66 4.79 -11.22
C CYS A 199 17.84 5.67 -11.65
N THR A 200 18.92 5.05 -12.11
CA THR A 200 20.20 5.72 -12.41
C THR A 200 20.77 5.30 -13.76
N THR A 201 21.58 6.17 -14.37
CA THR A 201 22.31 5.88 -15.61
C THR A 201 23.14 4.60 -15.51
N GLU A 202 23.78 4.34 -14.37
CA GLU A 202 24.57 3.12 -14.10
C GLU A 202 23.75 1.85 -14.31
N LYS A 203 22.53 1.76 -13.74
CA LYS A 203 21.69 0.57 -13.87
C LYS A 203 21.14 0.38 -15.28
N PHE A 204 20.96 1.47 -16.02
CA PHE A 204 20.38 1.45 -17.36
C PHE A 204 21.43 1.49 -18.49
N GLY A 205 22.71 1.58 -18.16
CA GLY A 205 23.83 1.51 -19.12
C GLY A 205 24.12 2.82 -19.86
N GLY A 206 23.60 3.95 -19.36
CA GLY A 206 23.83 5.27 -19.94
C GLY A 206 22.67 6.23 -19.74
N ASP A 207 22.82 7.44 -20.27
CA ASP A 207 21.79 8.47 -20.29
C ASP A 207 21.08 8.50 -21.67
N PRO A 208 19.78 8.18 -21.77
CA PRO A 208 19.05 8.24 -23.04
C PRO A 208 18.81 9.67 -23.52
N VAL A 209 18.88 10.67 -22.62
CA VAL A 209 18.66 12.09 -22.93
C VAL A 209 19.59 12.97 -22.07
N PRO A 210 20.85 13.19 -22.50
CA PRO A 210 21.81 14.02 -21.76
C PRO A 210 21.29 15.42 -21.47
N GLY A 211 21.53 15.90 -20.25
CA GLY A 211 21.13 17.24 -19.79
C GLY A 211 19.64 17.40 -19.42
N VAL A 212 18.84 16.34 -19.56
CA VAL A 212 17.43 16.31 -19.13
C VAL A 212 17.27 15.45 -17.89
N GLN A 213 16.32 15.76 -17.01
CA GLN A 213 16.00 14.93 -15.85
C GLN A 213 15.15 13.72 -16.27
N LYS A 214 15.56 12.52 -15.85
CA LYS A 214 14.87 11.27 -16.19
C LYS A 214 13.92 10.83 -15.08
N SER A 215 13.04 9.91 -15.43
CA SER A 215 12.18 9.20 -14.47
C SER A 215 12.10 7.72 -14.84
N CYS A 216 11.77 6.91 -13.83
CA CYS A 216 11.52 5.49 -14.01
C CYS A 216 10.04 5.15 -13.92
N HIS A 217 9.66 4.22 -14.77
CA HIS A 217 8.37 3.56 -14.75
C HIS A 217 8.57 2.06 -14.89
N TYR A 218 7.71 1.23 -14.31
CA TYR A 218 7.74 -0.21 -14.55
C TYR A 218 6.50 -0.68 -15.31
N ASP A 219 6.66 -1.74 -16.08
CA ASP A 219 5.58 -2.47 -16.74
C ASP A 219 4.84 -3.28 -15.66
N PRO A 220 3.56 -3.00 -15.40
CA PRO A 220 2.79 -3.67 -14.37
C PRO A 220 2.29 -5.08 -14.76
N LYS A 221 2.72 -5.64 -15.91
CA LYS A 221 2.44 -7.02 -16.33
C LYS A 221 3.13 -8.07 -15.48
#